data_AF-A0A8J3GFQ9-F1
#
_entry.id   AF-A0A8J3GFQ9-F1
#
_cell.length_a   1.000
_cell.length_b   1.000
_cell.length_c   1.000
_cell.angle_alpha   90.00
_cell.angle_beta   90.00
_cell.angle_gamma   90.00
#
_symmetry.space_group_name_H-M   'P 1'
#
loop_
_entity.id
_entity.type
_entity.pdbx_description
1 polymer ?
#
loop_
_entity_poly.entity_id
_entity_poly.type
_entity_poly.pdbx_seq_one_letter_code
_entity_poly.pdbx_strand_id
1 'polypeptide(L)'
;MTEEYPLDDFIQAVYAELEEITLLLCLYECEAGHEEKQTRFHVVEAGETLWGIAKTYYGKGSFYPELQAANPQLINTSRICPGQRLIIPTL
;
A
#
# COMPACT_ATOMS: atom_id res chain seq x y z
N MET A 1 55.01 -6.17 23.29
CA MET A 1 54.28 -7.17 22.49
C MET A 1 52.80 -6.86 22.67
N THR A 2 52.24 -5.71 22.25
CA THR A 2 52.25 -5.13 20.88
C THR A 2 52.13 -6.25 19.86
N GLU A 3 51.00 -6.49 19.20
CA GLU A 3 50.07 -5.50 18.65
C GLU A 3 48.61 -5.92 18.83
N GLU A 4 47.85 -5.09 19.53
CA GLU A 4 46.39 -5.08 19.42
C GLU A 4 46.10 -4.37 18.09
N TYR A 5 46.04 -5.15 17.02
CA TYR A 5 45.72 -4.68 15.68
C TYR A 5 44.42 -3.87 15.75
N PRO A 6 44.38 -2.63 15.23
CA PRO A 6 43.17 -1.83 15.20
C PRO A 6 42.23 -2.44 14.17
N LEU A 7 41.49 -3.46 14.60
CA LEU A 7 40.33 -4.00 13.92
C LEU A 7 39.16 -3.01 13.89
N ASP A 8 39.36 -1.78 14.37
CA ASP A 8 38.38 -0.72 14.27
C ASP A 8 38.61 0.14 13.02
N ASP A 9 39.82 0.45 12.56
CA ASP A 9 40.00 1.46 11.49
C ASP A 9 39.59 0.94 10.10
N PHE A 10 39.90 -0.32 9.81
CA PHE A 10 39.52 -0.98 8.54
C PHE A 10 38.02 -1.30 8.49
N ILE A 11 37.47 -1.67 9.64
CA ILE A 11 36.06 -1.97 9.83
C ILE A 11 35.25 -0.66 9.84
N GLN A 12 35.74 0.42 10.44
CA GLN A 12 35.15 1.77 10.37
C GLN A 12 35.18 2.32 8.95
N ALA A 13 36.27 2.11 8.19
CA ALA A 13 36.34 2.54 6.80
C ALA A 13 35.31 1.81 5.93
N VAL A 14 35.18 0.49 6.11
CA VAL A 14 34.15 -0.31 5.43
C VAL A 14 32.75 0.08 5.90
N TYR A 15 32.51 0.33 7.18
CA TYR A 15 31.20 0.78 7.68
C TYR A 15 30.84 2.20 7.23
N ALA A 16 31.81 3.12 7.12
CA ALA A 16 31.58 4.47 6.59
C ALA A 16 31.23 4.45 5.10
N GLU A 17 31.86 3.58 4.31
CA GLU A 17 31.49 3.37 2.89
C GLU A 17 30.16 2.61 2.73
N LEU A 18 29.76 1.79 3.72
CA LEU A 18 28.45 1.11 3.75
C LEU A 18 27.30 2.04 4.20
N GLU A 19 27.56 3.09 4.98
CA GLU A 19 26.55 4.11 5.31
C GLU A 19 26.17 4.98 4.09
N GLU A 20 27.12 5.29 3.20
CA GLU A 20 26.84 5.98 1.93
C GLU A 20 26.01 5.10 0.97
N ILE A 21 26.25 3.78 0.94
CA ILE A 21 25.50 2.83 0.10
C ILE A 21 24.08 2.60 0.64
N THR A 22 23.88 2.66 1.96
CA THR A 22 22.56 2.50 2.59
C THR A 22 21.60 3.63 2.21
N LEU A 23 22.11 4.85 2.01
CA LEU A 23 21.33 6.01 1.58
C LEU A 23 20.89 5.91 0.10
N LEU A 24 21.70 5.28 -0.76
CA LEU A 24 21.36 5.04 -2.16
C LEU A 24 20.24 4.00 -2.31
N LEU A 25 20.17 2.99 -1.43
CA LEU A 25 19.06 2.02 -1.38
C LEU A 25 17.73 2.68 -0.98
N CYS A 26 17.74 3.63 -0.05
CA CYS A 26 16.53 4.39 0.29
C CYS A 26 16.01 5.28 -0.85
N LEU A 27 16.90 5.76 -1.74
CA LEU A 27 16.52 6.59 -2.89
C LEU A 27 16.16 5.77 -4.13
N TYR A 28 16.61 4.51 -4.23
CA TYR A 28 16.24 3.60 -5.32
C TYR A 28 14.79 3.08 -5.21
N GLU A 29 14.15 3.21 -4.04
CA GLU A 29 12.72 2.95 -3.86
C GLU A 29 11.83 4.16 -4.21
N CYS A 30 12.26 5.02 -5.15
CA CYS A 30 11.46 6.15 -5.62
C CYS A 30 11.17 6.11 -7.13
N GLU A 31 11.06 4.92 -7.72
CA GLU A 31 10.55 4.73 -9.09
C GLU A 31 9.19 4.01 -9.09
N ALA A 32 8.12 4.76 -8.84
CA ALA A 32 6.83 4.62 -9.54
C ALA A 32 5.88 5.73 -9.06
N GLY A 33 5.50 6.62 -9.97
CA GLY A 33 4.61 7.75 -9.67
C GLY A 33 3.36 7.31 -8.91
N HIS A 34 3.23 7.79 -7.68
CA HIS A 34 1.98 7.77 -6.96
C HIS A 34 1.09 8.85 -7.58
N GLU A 35 0.26 8.44 -8.54
CA GLU A 35 -0.94 9.18 -8.90
C GLU A 35 -1.77 9.27 -7.60
N GLU A 36 -1.93 10.47 -7.02
CA GLU A 36 -2.73 10.75 -5.82
C GLU A 36 -4.22 10.50 -6.13
N LYS A 37 -4.60 9.24 -6.43
CA LYS A 37 -5.98 8.82 -6.52
C LYS A 37 -6.56 8.99 -5.13
N GLN A 38 -7.35 10.04 -4.96
CA GLN A 38 -8.09 10.26 -3.71
C GLN A 38 -8.85 8.98 -3.38
N THR A 39 -8.34 8.29 -2.36
CA THR A 39 -8.86 7.00 -1.93
C THR A 39 -9.97 7.30 -0.95
N ARG A 40 -11.22 7.21 -1.41
CA ARG A 40 -12.38 7.41 -0.55
C ARG A 40 -12.68 6.11 0.19
N PHE A 41 -13.23 6.21 1.39
CA PHE A 41 -13.69 5.06 2.16
C PHE A 41 -15.20 5.12 2.33
N HIS A 42 -15.84 3.95 2.23
CA HIS A 42 -17.25 3.73 2.55
C HIS A 42 -17.38 2.71 3.66
N VAL A 43 -18.28 2.94 4.60
CA VAL A 43 -18.62 1.94 5.62
C VAL A 43 -19.95 1.33 5.21
N VAL A 44 -19.94 0.02 4.98
CA VAL A 44 -21.12 -0.72 4.53
C VAL A 44 -22.22 -0.63 5.59
N GLU A 45 -23.43 -0.25 5.19
CA GLU A 45 -24.61 -0.26 6.03
C GLU A 45 -25.42 -1.56 5.88
N ALA A 46 -26.36 -1.79 6.80
CA ALA A 46 -27.19 -2.99 6.77
C ALA A 46 -28.09 -3.03 5.52
N GLY A 47 -27.98 -4.11 4.75
CA GLY A 47 -28.75 -4.30 3.52
C GLY A 47 -28.14 -3.69 2.26
N GLU A 48 -26.97 -3.05 2.36
CA GLU A 48 -26.23 -2.64 1.18
C GLU A 48 -25.64 -3.82 0.42
N THR A 49 -25.44 -3.62 -0.88
CA THR A 49 -24.78 -4.59 -1.77
C THR A 49 -23.66 -3.89 -2.51
N LEU A 50 -22.62 -4.63 -2.92
CA LEU A 50 -21.53 -4.09 -3.74
C LEU A 50 -22.05 -3.41 -5.01
N TRP A 51 -23.10 -3.97 -5.62
CA TRP A 51 -23.76 -3.38 -6.78
C TRP A 51 -24.43 -2.04 -6.47
N GLY A 52 -25.14 -1.95 -5.33
CA GLY A 52 -25.75 -0.71 -4.86
C GLY A 52 -24.71 0.37 -4.55
N ILE A 53 -23.64 0.00 -3.85
CA ILE A 53 -22.52 0.89 -3.53
C ILE A 53 -21.86 1.39 -4.82
N ALA A 54 -21.53 0.50 -5.76
CA ALA A 54 -20.99 0.89 -7.06
C ALA A 54 -21.93 1.82 -7.84
N LYS A 55 -23.25 1.60 -7.78
CA LYS A 55 -24.24 2.50 -8.37
C LYS A 55 -24.25 3.87 -7.71
N THR A 56 -24.13 3.94 -6.38
CA THR A 56 -24.09 5.20 -5.63
C THR A 56 -22.84 6.02 -5.95
N TYR A 57 -21.68 5.38 -6.06
CA TYR A 57 -20.41 6.08 -6.27
C TYR A 57 -20.07 6.32 -7.75
N TYR A 58 -20.35 5.35 -8.62
CA TYR A 58 -19.99 5.41 -10.05
C TYR A 58 -21.19 5.65 -10.97
N GLY A 59 -22.40 5.77 -10.42
CA GLY A 59 -23.64 5.91 -11.19
C GLY A 59 -24.13 4.62 -11.86
N LYS A 60 -23.27 3.60 -12.00
CA LYS A 60 -23.60 2.29 -12.59
C LYS A 60 -23.12 1.16 -11.69
N GLY A 61 -24.04 0.28 -11.29
CA GLY A 61 -23.69 -0.90 -10.49
C GLY A 61 -22.85 -1.93 -11.26
N SER A 62 -22.71 -1.82 -12.58
CA SER A 62 -21.81 -2.64 -13.38
C SER A 62 -20.33 -2.44 -13.05
N PHE A 63 -19.98 -1.34 -12.36
CA PHE A 63 -18.61 -1.07 -11.90
C PHE A 63 -18.26 -1.73 -10.55
N TYR A 64 -19.06 -2.71 -10.12
CA TYR A 64 -18.72 -3.51 -8.95
C TYR A 64 -17.40 -4.31 -9.09
N PRO A 65 -16.95 -4.78 -10.28
CA PRO A 65 -15.69 -5.49 -10.43
C PRO A 65 -14.48 -4.60 -10.11
N GLU A 66 -14.52 -3.32 -10.46
CA GLU A 66 -13.48 -2.33 -10.19
C GLU A 66 -13.43 -2.01 -8.69
N LEU A 67 -14.60 -1.89 -8.07
CA LEU A 67 -14.71 -1.78 -6.62
C LEU A 67 -14.14 -3.02 -5.91
N GLN A 68 -14.40 -4.22 -6.44
CA GLN A 68 -13.84 -5.45 -5.91
C GLN A 68 -12.33 -5.52 -6.11
N ALA A 69 -11.81 -5.12 -7.27
CA ALA A 69 -10.39 -5.12 -7.57
C ALA A 69 -9.59 -4.22 -6.61
N ALA A 70 -10.17 -3.10 -6.18
CA ALA A 70 -9.58 -2.24 -5.17
C ALA A 70 -9.68 -2.78 -3.73
N ASN A 71 -10.46 -3.85 -3.50
CA ASN A 71 -10.65 -4.48 -2.20
C ASN A 71 -10.38 -6.00 -2.28
N PRO A 72 -9.12 -6.43 -2.53
CA PRO A 72 -8.78 -7.85 -2.69
C PRO A 72 -9.06 -8.70 -1.43
N GLN A 73 -9.24 -8.07 -0.26
CA GLN A 73 -9.70 -8.73 0.96
C GLN A 73 -11.13 -9.28 0.86
N LEU A 74 -11.91 -8.85 -0.13
CA LEU A 74 -13.25 -9.37 -0.41
C LEU A 74 -13.15 -10.71 -1.19
N ILE A 75 -12.93 -11.78 -0.44
CA ILE A 75 -12.86 -13.16 -1.00
C ILE A 75 -14.20 -13.54 -1.66
N ASN A 76 -15.33 -13.06 -1.11
CA ASN A 76 -16.66 -13.34 -1.62
C ASN A 76 -17.41 -12.05 -1.95
N THR A 77 -17.60 -11.76 -3.25
CA THR A 77 -18.31 -10.58 -3.75
C THR A 77 -19.78 -10.52 -3.31
N SER A 78 -20.37 -11.62 -2.87
CA SER A 78 -21.75 -11.66 -2.36
C SER A 78 -21.85 -11.48 -0.85
N ARG A 79 -20.73 -11.38 -0.13
CA ARG A 79 -20.70 -11.30 1.34
C ARG A 79 -19.92 -10.06 1.78
N ILE A 80 -20.61 -8.91 1.76
CA ILE A 80 -20.17 -7.74 2.51
C ILE A 80 -20.96 -7.68 3.82
N CYS A 81 -20.28 -7.37 4.91
CA CYS A 81 -20.90 -7.26 6.23
C CYS A 81 -21.15 -5.79 6.59
N PRO A 82 -22.24 -5.46 7.29
CA PRO A 82 -22.43 -4.12 7.83
C PRO A 82 -21.27 -3.74 8.78
N GLY A 83 -20.81 -2.50 8.71
CA GLY A 83 -19.64 -2.00 9.44
C GLY A 83 -18.31 -2.26 8.73
N GLN A 84 -18.30 -2.97 7.60
CA GLN A 84 -17.08 -3.23 6.84
C GLN A 84 -16.64 -1.96 6.08
N ARG A 85 -15.35 -1.62 6.18
CA ARG A 85 -14.76 -0.49 5.46
C ARG A 85 -14.29 -0.94 4.08
N LEU A 86 -14.81 -0.29 3.05
CA LEU A 86 -14.44 -0.50 1.65
C LEU A 86 -13.67 0.71 1.12
N ILE A 87 -12.65 0.42 0.32
CA ILE A 87 -11.94 1.39 -0.49
C ILE A 87 -12.76 1.66 -1.74
N ILE A 88 -13.08 2.93 -2.00
CA ILE A 88 -13.75 3.37 -3.22
C ILE A 88 -12.69 4.04 -4.11
N PRO A 89 -12.16 3.35 -5.14
CA PRO A 89 -11.23 3.96 -6.07
C PRO A 89 -11.95 5.05 -6.88
N THR A 90 -11.24 6.11 -7.23
CA THR A 90 -11.70 7.06 -8.24
C THR A 90 -11.34 6.47 -9.62
N LEU A 91 -12.36 6.27 -10.48
CA LEU A 91 -12.20 5.75 -11.84
C LEU A 91 -11.64 6.81 -12.80
#